data_AF-A0A017S5M8-F1
#
_entry.id   AF-A0A017S5M8-F1
#
_cell.length_a   1.000
_cell.length_b   1.000
_cell.length_c   1.000
_cell.angle_alpha   90.00
_cell.angle_beta   90.00
_cell.angle_gamma   90.00
#
_symmetry.space_group_name_H-M   'P 1'
#
loop_
_entity.id
_entity.type
_entity.pdbx_description
1 polymer ?
#
loop_
_entity_poly.entity_id
_entity_poly.type
_entity_poly.pdbx_seq_one_letter_code
_entity_poly.pdbx_strand_id
1 'polypeptide(L)'
;MSATVMEHTSMPSALEFDIHAKCSTTKARASTLRLHHGAVSLPIFMPVATQGSLKGLTYDQLKQTGCMLCLNNTYHLGLKPGQAVLDQVGGAHKLQGWDRNILTDSGGFQMVSLLKLANVTEEGVRFLSPHDGSPMLLTPEHSISLQNSIGSDIIMQLDDVIATTSPDHARIEEAMERSVRWLDRCIAAHKYPERQNLFCIIQGGLDLDLRKKCCAEMVARDTPGIAIGGLSGGEAKEDFCKVVDTCTGLLPEGKPRYVMGIGYPEDLIVATALGADMFDCVWPTRTATSSSPPHNTSHEEHQYLNLIRTILVEGEHRPDRTGTGTRSIFAPPQLRFSLCKPGPSPSSDPIPVLPLLTTKRVFLRAVLAELLWFISGNTSSIPLSEAGVKIWDGNGSREFLDKVGLGHREAGDLGPVYGFQWRHFGAEYVDAKTDYTGQGYDQLADVVRKLKETPFDRRIIMSAWNPADLKKMALPPCHMFAQFYVSYPQSAEGEDNKKGTLSCQLYQRSCDMGLGVPFNIASYALLTHILAHATDLNPGTLIHTMGDAHVYLDHIDALNEQLAREPNEFPELKIKRDDRGSGVVDGWKDDEFEVIGYQPHKAIKMKMSV
;
A
#
# COMPACT_ATOMS: atom_id res chain seq x y z
N MET A 1 -32.20 9.47 62.71
CA MET A 1 -32.77 8.98 61.43
C MET A 1 -31.65 8.27 60.71
N SER A 2 -31.78 6.95 60.53
CA SER A 2 -30.75 6.10 59.93
C SER A 2 -30.70 6.37 58.43
N ALA A 3 -29.52 6.68 57.90
CA ALA A 3 -29.28 6.75 56.46
C ALA A 3 -29.37 5.32 55.90
N THR A 4 -30.33 5.08 55.02
CA THR A 4 -30.49 3.82 54.31
C THR A 4 -29.31 3.66 53.36
N VAL A 5 -28.44 2.69 53.65
CA VAL A 5 -27.41 2.22 52.72
C VAL A 5 -28.16 1.61 51.53
N MET A 6 -28.11 2.26 50.36
CA MET A 6 -28.51 1.62 49.11
C MET A 6 -27.54 0.48 48.85
N GLU A 7 -28.00 -0.77 48.95
CA GLU A 7 -27.27 -1.93 48.45
C GLU A 7 -27.03 -1.74 46.94
N HIS A 8 -25.77 -1.61 46.55
CA HIS A 8 -25.37 -1.68 45.14
C HIS A 8 -25.59 -3.12 44.66
N THR A 9 -26.72 -3.37 44.01
CA THR A 9 -26.96 -4.60 43.28
C THR A 9 -26.16 -4.56 41.97
N SER A 10 -25.08 -5.34 41.88
CA SER A 10 -24.36 -5.54 40.61
C SER A 10 -25.33 -6.05 39.55
N MET A 11 -25.25 -5.55 38.31
CA MET A 11 -26.14 -6.05 37.26
C MET A 11 -25.91 -7.55 37.03
N PRO A 12 -26.98 -8.36 36.89
CA PRO A 12 -26.83 -9.76 36.50
C PRO A 12 -26.07 -9.84 35.17
N SER A 13 -25.17 -10.81 35.05
CA SER A 13 -24.31 -10.97 33.88
C SER A 13 -24.18 -12.43 33.50
N ALA A 14 -24.27 -12.70 32.20
CA ALA A 14 -23.97 -13.99 31.59
C ALA A 14 -22.48 -14.16 31.25
N LEU A 15 -21.66 -13.17 31.61
CA LEU A 15 -20.26 -13.06 31.22
C LEU A 15 -19.36 -13.40 32.39
N GLU A 16 -18.36 -14.24 32.13
CA GLU A 16 -17.25 -14.49 33.05
C GLU A 16 -15.96 -13.96 32.43
N PHE A 17 -15.10 -13.34 33.25
CA PHE A 17 -13.85 -12.73 32.81
C PHE A 17 -12.68 -13.23 33.65
N ASP A 18 -11.87 -14.10 33.06
CA ASP A 18 -10.74 -14.75 33.71
C ASP A 18 -9.43 -14.11 33.24
N ILE A 19 -8.67 -13.47 34.13
CA ILE A 19 -7.33 -12.95 33.82
C ILE A 19 -6.29 -14.04 34.10
N HIS A 20 -5.51 -14.41 33.08
CA HIS A 20 -4.49 -15.45 33.18
C HIS A 20 -3.12 -14.89 33.54
N ALA A 21 -2.74 -13.79 32.89
CA ALA A 21 -1.43 -13.17 33.06
C ALA A 21 -1.47 -11.67 32.78
N LYS A 22 -0.55 -10.94 33.40
CA LYS A 22 -0.32 -9.51 33.18
C LYS A 22 1.12 -9.28 32.75
N CYS A 23 1.35 -8.32 31.86
CA CYS A 23 2.70 -7.90 31.50
C CYS A 23 3.37 -7.21 32.70
N SER A 24 4.66 -7.46 32.92
CA SER A 24 5.42 -6.83 34.00
C SER A 24 5.80 -5.38 33.71
N THR A 25 5.74 -4.95 32.45
CA THR A 25 6.21 -3.62 32.00
C THR A 25 5.08 -2.71 31.54
N THR A 26 3.97 -3.28 31.04
CA THR A 26 2.85 -2.54 30.45
C THR A 26 1.53 -2.93 31.13
N LYS A 27 0.42 -2.28 30.75
CA LYS A 27 -0.94 -2.62 31.26
C LYS A 27 -1.58 -3.81 30.53
N ALA A 28 -0.86 -4.43 29.58
CA ALA A 28 -1.37 -5.56 28.81
C ALA A 28 -1.69 -6.77 29.69
N ARG A 29 -2.74 -7.50 29.32
CA ARG A 29 -3.18 -8.71 30.00
C ARG A 29 -3.69 -9.75 29.00
N ALA A 30 -3.46 -11.01 29.34
CA ALA A 30 -4.07 -12.14 28.65
C ALA A 30 -5.24 -12.65 29.49
N SER A 31 -6.42 -12.74 28.89
CA SER A 31 -7.63 -13.15 29.58
C SER A 31 -8.53 -14.02 28.69
N THR A 32 -9.50 -14.68 29.31
CA THR A 32 -10.60 -15.35 28.62
C THR A 32 -11.92 -14.69 29.00
N LEU A 33 -12.67 -14.31 27.99
CA LEU A 33 -14.03 -13.83 28.09
C LEU A 33 -14.98 -14.96 27.74
N ARG A 34 -15.82 -15.40 28.68
CA ARG A 34 -16.82 -16.44 28.45
C ARG A 34 -18.17 -15.79 28.23
N LEU A 35 -18.78 -16.12 27.10
CA LEU A 35 -20.08 -15.65 26.66
C LEU A 35 -20.97 -16.85 26.35
N HIS A 36 -22.25 -16.60 26.09
CA HIS A 36 -23.25 -17.65 25.88
C HIS A 36 -22.90 -18.59 24.71
N HIS A 37 -22.32 -18.09 23.62
CA HIS A 37 -21.94 -18.89 22.45
C HIS A 37 -20.44 -19.29 22.41
N GLY A 38 -19.72 -19.16 23.53
CA GLY A 38 -18.39 -19.73 23.71
C GLY A 38 -17.34 -18.78 24.27
N ALA A 39 -16.15 -19.32 24.53
CA ALA A 39 -15.03 -18.58 25.08
C ALA A 39 -14.26 -17.81 24.00
N VAL A 40 -13.80 -16.60 24.36
CA VAL A 40 -13.00 -15.69 23.52
C VAL A 40 -11.68 -15.42 24.23
N SER A 41 -10.56 -15.65 23.54
CA SER A 41 -9.24 -15.28 24.07
C SER A 41 -8.99 -13.79 23.81
N LEU A 42 -8.45 -13.10 24.81
CA LEU A 42 -8.16 -11.66 24.75
C LEU A 42 -6.65 -11.41 24.93
N PRO A 43 -6.10 -10.40 24.24
CA PRO A 43 -6.79 -9.39 23.42
C PRO A 43 -7.32 -9.92 22.08
N ILE A 44 -8.40 -9.32 21.55
CA ILE A 44 -9.02 -9.74 20.27
C ILE A 44 -9.33 -8.56 19.35
N PHE A 45 -9.15 -8.79 18.05
CA PHE A 45 -9.72 -7.97 16.99
C PHE A 45 -10.96 -8.66 16.39
N MET A 46 -12.05 -7.92 16.27
CA MET A 46 -13.34 -8.39 15.77
C MET A 46 -13.64 -7.82 14.38
N PRO A 47 -13.86 -8.66 13.35
CA PRO A 47 -14.31 -8.19 12.06
C PRO A 47 -15.78 -7.74 12.12
N VAL A 48 -16.12 -6.72 11.34
CA VAL A 48 -17.46 -6.11 11.33
C VAL A 48 -18.33 -6.68 10.20
N ALA A 49 -19.28 -7.54 10.56
CA ALA A 49 -20.32 -8.10 9.71
C ALA A 49 -21.56 -7.17 9.65
N THR A 50 -21.43 -6.06 8.92
CA THR A 50 -22.39 -4.95 8.88
C THR A 50 -23.86 -5.38 8.68
N GLN A 51 -24.13 -6.35 7.81
CA GLN A 51 -25.49 -6.87 7.56
C GLN A 51 -25.64 -8.34 7.97
N GLY A 52 -24.86 -8.79 8.97
CA GLY A 52 -24.77 -10.20 9.28
C GLY A 52 -23.99 -11.02 8.25
N SER A 53 -23.16 -10.35 7.47
CA SER A 53 -22.24 -11.00 6.54
C SER A 53 -20.95 -10.19 6.46
N LEU A 54 -19.82 -10.90 6.33
CA LEU A 54 -18.55 -10.31 5.92
C LEU A 54 -18.43 -10.42 4.41
N LYS A 55 -18.29 -9.29 3.73
CA LYS A 55 -18.15 -9.27 2.28
C LYS A 55 -16.92 -10.09 1.87
N GLY A 56 -17.10 -11.02 0.92
CA GLY A 56 -16.01 -11.82 0.36
C GLY A 56 -15.61 -13.06 1.16
N LEU A 57 -16.24 -13.33 2.31
CA LEU A 57 -15.99 -14.53 3.11
C LEU A 57 -17.28 -15.27 3.40
N THR A 58 -17.25 -16.59 3.27
CA THR A 58 -18.32 -17.45 3.78
C THR A 58 -18.20 -17.62 5.29
N TYR A 59 -19.29 -18.06 5.91
CA TYR A 59 -19.34 -18.47 7.31
C TYR A 59 -18.20 -19.44 7.68
N ASP A 60 -18.04 -20.52 6.91
CA ASP A 60 -17.04 -21.55 7.20
C ASP A 60 -15.62 -21.02 7.08
N GLN A 61 -15.36 -20.13 6.12
CA GLN A 61 -14.06 -19.48 5.97
C GLN A 61 -13.74 -18.60 7.19
N LEU A 62 -14.71 -17.82 7.66
CA LEU A 62 -14.54 -17.04 8.89
C LEU A 62 -14.33 -17.95 10.11
N LYS A 63 -15.00 -19.09 10.16
CA LYS A 63 -14.84 -20.07 11.24
C LYS A 63 -13.41 -20.64 11.27
N GLN A 64 -12.85 -20.96 10.09
CA GLN A 64 -11.51 -21.50 9.91
C GLN A 64 -10.40 -20.54 10.34
N THR A 65 -10.63 -19.21 10.33
CA THR A 65 -9.64 -18.25 10.85
C THR A 65 -9.50 -18.27 12.37
N GLY A 66 -10.39 -18.98 13.07
CA GLY A 66 -10.46 -18.97 14.52
C GLY A 66 -11.24 -17.78 15.10
N CYS A 67 -11.96 -17.01 14.28
CA CYS A 67 -12.79 -15.89 14.75
C CYS A 67 -13.87 -16.36 15.75
N MET A 68 -13.74 -15.98 17.03
CA MET A 68 -14.69 -16.38 18.09
C MET A 68 -15.76 -15.32 18.40
N LEU A 69 -15.61 -14.11 17.87
CA LEU A 69 -16.48 -12.97 18.11
C LEU A 69 -16.42 -12.02 16.91
N CYS A 70 -17.58 -11.64 16.37
CA CYS A 70 -17.69 -10.64 15.31
C CYS A 70 -18.69 -9.56 15.70
N LEU A 71 -18.59 -8.40 15.03
CA LEU A 71 -19.52 -7.29 15.26
C LEU A 71 -20.64 -7.31 14.22
N ASN A 72 -21.89 -7.23 14.67
CA ASN A 72 -23.06 -6.99 13.86
C ASN A 72 -23.56 -5.57 14.07
N ASN A 73 -23.89 -4.86 12.99
CA ASN A 73 -24.39 -3.50 13.14
C ASN A 73 -25.88 -3.50 13.48
N THR A 74 -26.23 -2.86 14.59
CA THR A 74 -27.60 -2.79 15.09
C THR A 74 -28.53 -2.07 14.12
N TYR A 75 -28.06 -0.96 13.57
CA TYR A 75 -28.87 -0.13 12.67
C TYR A 75 -29.25 -0.88 11.39
N HIS A 76 -28.28 -1.48 10.72
CA HIS A 76 -28.49 -2.18 9.46
C HIS A 76 -29.40 -3.39 9.62
N LEU A 77 -29.19 -4.23 10.63
CA LEU A 77 -30.05 -5.38 10.89
C LEU A 77 -31.44 -4.98 11.37
N GLY A 78 -31.53 -3.93 12.20
CA GLY A 78 -32.78 -3.37 12.71
C GLY A 78 -33.66 -2.76 11.63
N LEU A 79 -33.07 -2.29 10.52
CA LEU A 79 -33.78 -1.86 9.32
C LEU A 79 -34.06 -3.00 8.35
N LYS A 80 -33.04 -3.81 8.03
CA LYS A 80 -33.12 -4.89 7.04
C LYS A 80 -32.26 -6.08 7.50
N PRO A 81 -32.87 -7.23 7.83
CA PRO A 81 -34.26 -7.60 7.50
C PRO A 81 -35.33 -6.95 8.37
N GLY A 82 -34.96 -6.27 9.46
CA GLY A 82 -35.89 -5.60 10.36
C GLY A 82 -36.20 -6.41 11.62
N GLN A 83 -36.60 -5.71 12.68
CA GLN A 83 -36.82 -6.32 13.99
C GLN A 83 -37.82 -7.47 13.98
N ALA A 84 -38.99 -7.29 13.35
CA ALA A 84 -40.03 -8.32 13.30
C ALA A 84 -39.57 -9.61 12.62
N VAL A 85 -38.72 -9.50 11.59
CA VAL A 85 -38.14 -10.67 10.92
C VAL A 85 -37.11 -11.35 11.82
N LEU A 86 -36.26 -10.59 12.50
CA LEU A 86 -35.29 -11.15 13.45
C LEU A 86 -36.00 -11.89 14.59
N ASP A 87 -37.09 -11.34 15.13
CA ASP A 87 -37.90 -12.00 16.16
C ASP A 87 -38.49 -13.33 15.65
N GLN A 88 -39.01 -13.35 14.42
CA GLN A 88 -39.58 -14.55 13.81
C GLN A 88 -38.53 -15.63 13.51
N VAL A 89 -37.35 -15.22 13.03
CA VAL A 89 -36.22 -16.13 12.76
C VAL A 89 -35.58 -16.63 14.07
N GLY A 90 -35.68 -15.85 15.14
CA GLY A 90 -35.06 -16.12 16.43
C GLY A 90 -33.63 -15.59 16.55
N GLY A 91 -33.35 -14.44 15.95
CA GLY A 91 -32.11 -13.69 16.09
C GLY A 91 -31.09 -13.86 14.97
N ALA A 92 -30.02 -13.08 15.06
CA ALA A 92 -28.95 -12.98 14.08
C ALA A 92 -28.12 -14.26 13.93
N HIS A 93 -27.89 -15.00 15.02
CA HIS A 93 -27.18 -16.29 14.96
C HIS A 93 -27.88 -17.26 14.00
N LYS A 94 -29.21 -17.40 14.11
CA LYS A 94 -30.02 -18.25 13.22
C LYS A 94 -30.10 -17.70 11.80
N LEU A 95 -30.26 -16.39 11.65
CA LEU A 95 -30.32 -15.74 10.34
C LEU A 95 -29.03 -15.97 9.53
N GLN A 96 -27.88 -15.94 10.19
CA GLN A 96 -26.56 -16.00 9.57
C GLN A 96 -25.97 -17.41 9.53
N GLY A 97 -26.52 -18.33 10.34
CA GLY A 97 -25.90 -19.61 10.63
C GLY A 97 -24.63 -19.49 11.49
N TRP A 98 -24.42 -18.37 12.18
CA TRP A 98 -23.24 -18.11 13.00
C TRP A 98 -23.38 -18.70 14.41
N ASP A 99 -22.63 -19.78 14.68
CA ASP A 99 -22.71 -20.53 15.95
C ASP A 99 -21.72 -20.08 17.03
N ARG A 100 -21.03 -18.95 16.83
CA ARG A 100 -20.11 -18.33 17.80
C ARG A 100 -20.66 -16.97 18.26
N ASN A 101 -19.90 -16.25 19.08
CA ASN A 101 -20.39 -15.03 19.72
C ASN A 101 -20.59 -13.87 18.74
N ILE A 102 -21.55 -12.99 19.07
CA ILE A 102 -21.83 -11.73 18.38
C ILE A 102 -21.78 -10.58 19.38
N LEU A 103 -21.10 -9.51 18.98
CA LEU A 103 -21.21 -8.18 19.60
C LEU A 103 -22.03 -7.28 18.69
N THR A 104 -22.89 -6.44 19.24
CA THR A 104 -23.53 -5.36 18.48
C THR A 104 -23.02 -3.99 18.87
N ASP A 105 -23.00 -3.05 17.92
CA ASP A 105 -22.87 -1.64 18.26
C ASP A 105 -24.21 -1.02 18.67
N SER A 106 -24.20 0.24 19.09
CA SER A 106 -25.43 0.95 19.51
C SER A 106 -26.32 1.38 18.34
N GLY A 107 -25.76 1.33 17.12
CA GLY A 107 -26.33 1.91 15.89
C GLY A 107 -26.15 3.43 15.78
N GLY A 108 -25.75 4.14 16.84
CA GLY A 108 -25.73 5.62 16.87
C GLY A 108 -24.72 6.25 15.92
N PHE A 109 -23.51 5.69 15.79
CA PHE A 109 -22.43 6.25 14.98
C PHE A 109 -22.79 6.35 13.48
N GLN A 110 -23.43 5.33 12.92
CA GLN A 110 -23.83 5.29 11.51
C GLN A 110 -24.93 6.33 11.22
N MET A 111 -25.76 6.67 12.20
CA MET A 111 -26.81 7.67 12.07
C MET A 111 -26.25 9.09 11.99
N VAL A 112 -25.17 9.35 12.72
CA VAL A 112 -24.54 10.67 12.81
C VAL A 112 -23.51 10.88 11.68
N SER A 113 -22.78 9.85 11.28
CA SER A 113 -21.72 9.94 10.25
C SER A 113 -22.23 9.90 8.81
N LEU A 114 -23.37 9.25 8.53
CA LEU A 114 -23.93 9.14 7.17
C LEU A 114 -24.92 10.26 6.82
N LEU A 115 -25.34 11.09 7.78
CA LEU A 115 -26.39 12.08 7.57
C LEU A 115 -25.99 13.44 8.12
N LYS A 116 -25.78 14.43 7.24
CA LYS A 116 -25.63 15.86 7.59
C LYS A 116 -26.85 16.47 8.31
N LEU A 117 -27.84 15.66 8.67
CA LEU A 117 -29.19 16.05 9.09
C LEU A 117 -29.63 15.39 10.41
N ALA A 118 -28.72 14.78 11.18
CA ALA A 118 -29.06 14.20 12.48
C ALA A 118 -29.20 15.29 13.55
N ASN A 119 -30.25 15.23 14.36
CA ASN A 119 -30.47 16.09 15.52
C ASN A 119 -30.57 15.23 16.80
N VAL A 120 -29.66 15.46 17.75
CA VAL A 120 -29.62 14.72 19.01
C VAL A 120 -30.32 15.55 20.09
N THR A 121 -31.32 14.95 20.73
CA THR A 121 -32.03 15.54 21.88
C THR A 121 -31.97 14.59 23.06
N GLU A 122 -32.49 14.97 24.23
CA GLU A 122 -32.55 14.05 25.37
C GLU A 122 -33.40 12.79 25.07
N GLU A 123 -34.41 12.90 24.21
CA GLU A 123 -35.30 11.78 23.85
C GLU A 123 -34.57 10.67 23.09
N GLY A 124 -33.69 11.06 22.16
CA GLY A 124 -32.95 10.16 21.27
C GLY A 124 -32.33 10.88 20.08
N VAL A 125 -31.89 10.12 19.09
CA VAL A 125 -31.32 10.65 17.83
C VAL A 125 -32.41 10.69 16.76
N ARG A 126 -32.73 11.89 16.27
CA ARG A 126 -33.63 12.10 15.12
C ARG A 126 -32.83 12.19 13.84
N PHE A 127 -33.26 11.49 12.80
CA PHE A 127 -32.58 11.45 11.50
C PHE A 127 -33.57 11.06 10.39
N LEU A 128 -33.13 11.13 9.14
CA LEU A 128 -33.92 10.67 7.99
C LEU A 128 -33.41 9.30 7.54
N SER A 129 -34.32 8.38 7.22
CA SER A 129 -33.98 7.11 6.59
C SER A 129 -33.21 7.35 5.28
N PRO A 130 -32.04 6.71 5.08
CA PRO A 130 -31.26 6.84 3.85
C PRO A 130 -31.90 6.11 2.66
N HIS A 131 -32.94 5.31 2.88
CA HIS A 131 -33.62 4.55 1.84
C HIS A 131 -34.80 5.30 1.22
N ASP A 132 -35.58 6.01 2.03
CA ASP A 132 -36.84 6.65 1.62
C ASP A 132 -37.01 8.09 2.16
N GLY A 133 -36.07 8.58 2.96
CA GLY A 133 -36.11 9.93 3.52
C GLY A 133 -37.12 10.13 4.66
N SER A 134 -37.77 9.06 5.14
CA SER A 134 -38.73 9.16 6.23
C SER A 134 -38.07 9.56 7.57
N PRO A 135 -38.72 10.40 8.40
CA PRO A 135 -38.18 10.78 9.69
C PRO A 135 -38.21 9.58 10.65
N MET A 136 -37.09 9.38 11.34
CA MET A 136 -36.89 8.30 12.29
C MET A 136 -36.35 8.85 13.61
N LEU A 137 -36.64 8.13 14.70
CA LEU A 137 -36.14 8.42 16.04
C LEU A 137 -35.58 7.13 16.64
N LEU A 138 -34.29 7.14 16.97
CA LEU A 138 -33.65 6.07 17.72
C LEU A 138 -33.46 6.52 19.17
N THR A 139 -34.28 5.97 20.07
CA THR A 139 -34.12 6.18 21.51
C THR A 139 -33.21 5.10 22.12
N PRO A 140 -32.63 5.34 23.32
CA PRO A 140 -31.94 4.31 24.10
C PRO A 140 -32.73 2.99 24.21
N GLU A 141 -34.03 3.07 24.53
CA GLU A 141 -34.89 1.90 24.67
C GLU A 141 -35.09 1.16 23.34
N HIS A 142 -35.26 1.90 22.24
CA HIS A 142 -35.42 1.30 20.94
C HIS A 142 -34.13 0.62 20.47
N SER A 143 -32.96 1.24 20.70
CA SER A 143 -31.65 0.62 20.40
C SER A 143 -31.45 -0.68 21.18
N ILE A 144 -31.77 -0.71 22.48
CA ILE A 144 -31.68 -1.92 23.30
C ILE A 144 -32.69 -2.99 22.83
N SER A 145 -33.91 -2.59 22.48
CA SER A 145 -34.93 -3.49 21.93
C SER A 145 -34.44 -4.18 20.65
N LEU A 146 -33.85 -3.41 19.71
CA LEU A 146 -33.27 -3.97 18.48
C LEU A 146 -32.15 -4.97 18.78
N GLN A 147 -31.24 -4.64 19.69
CA GLN A 147 -30.15 -5.53 20.12
C GLN A 147 -30.67 -6.80 20.82
N ASN A 148 -31.76 -6.69 21.58
CA ASN A 148 -32.43 -7.83 22.19
C ASN A 148 -33.05 -8.79 21.14
N SER A 149 -33.60 -8.25 20.05
CA SER A 149 -34.09 -9.04 18.91
C SER A 149 -32.96 -9.63 18.05
N ILE A 150 -31.86 -8.90 17.87
CA ILE A 150 -30.65 -9.42 17.21
C ILE A 150 -30.10 -10.61 18.02
N GLY A 151 -30.15 -10.53 19.35
CA GLY A 151 -29.75 -11.62 20.25
C GLY A 151 -28.24 -11.78 20.38
N SER A 152 -27.48 -10.68 20.27
CA SER A 152 -26.03 -10.65 20.47
C SER A 152 -25.62 -10.92 21.92
N ASP A 153 -24.48 -11.58 22.12
CA ASP A 153 -23.91 -11.88 23.44
C ASP A 153 -23.46 -10.61 24.19
N ILE A 154 -23.00 -9.60 23.43
CA ILE A 154 -22.61 -8.30 23.94
C ILE A 154 -23.43 -7.22 23.23
N ILE A 155 -24.05 -6.35 24.01
CA ILE A 155 -24.83 -5.21 23.54
C ILE A 155 -24.23 -3.90 24.04
N MET A 156 -24.43 -2.81 23.31
CA MET A 156 -23.88 -1.49 23.62
C MET A 156 -24.99 -0.51 23.99
N GLN A 157 -24.74 0.36 24.96
CA GLN A 157 -25.61 1.50 25.22
C GLN A 157 -25.70 2.40 23.99
N LEU A 158 -26.82 3.12 23.81
CA LEU A 158 -26.83 4.27 22.92
C LEU A 158 -26.10 5.45 23.58
N ASP A 159 -25.23 6.11 22.82
CA ASP A 159 -24.41 7.23 23.25
C ASP A 159 -24.57 8.44 22.31
N ASP A 160 -24.29 9.63 22.83
CA ASP A 160 -24.30 10.87 22.06
C ASP A 160 -22.94 11.09 21.40
N VAL A 161 -22.85 10.68 20.13
CA VAL A 161 -21.62 10.69 19.35
C VAL A 161 -21.29 12.09 18.85
N ILE A 162 -20.09 12.56 19.19
CA ILE A 162 -19.49 13.78 18.65
C ILE A 162 -18.10 13.46 18.07
N ALA A 163 -17.69 14.20 17.03
CA ALA A 163 -16.32 14.12 16.53
C ALA A 163 -15.32 14.45 17.65
N THR A 164 -14.36 13.56 17.88
CA THR A 164 -13.38 13.62 18.97
C THR A 164 -12.55 14.89 18.98
N THR A 165 -12.27 15.43 17.79
CA THR A 165 -11.50 16.65 17.55
C THR A 165 -12.38 17.91 17.44
N SER A 166 -13.66 17.83 17.84
CA SER A 166 -14.55 18.99 17.83
C SER A 166 -13.98 20.11 18.72
N PRO A 167 -13.95 21.36 18.25
CA PRO A 167 -13.50 22.49 19.07
C PRO A 167 -14.58 22.95 20.06
N ASP A 168 -15.82 22.46 19.94
CA ASP A 168 -16.94 22.84 20.81
C ASP A 168 -16.95 22.01 22.10
N HIS A 169 -16.22 22.51 23.09
CA HIS A 169 -16.09 21.87 24.40
C HIS A 169 -17.44 21.69 25.12
N ALA A 170 -18.34 22.69 25.06
CA ALA A 170 -19.65 22.61 25.71
C ALA A 170 -20.51 21.49 25.10
N ARG A 171 -20.44 21.29 23.79
CA ARG A 171 -21.13 20.19 23.11
C ARG A 171 -20.54 18.82 23.45
N ILE A 172 -19.21 18.72 23.67
CA ILE A 172 -18.54 17.49 24.14
C ILE A 172 -19.01 17.14 25.56
N GLU A 173 -19.03 18.12 26.46
CA GLU A 173 -19.50 17.92 27.83
C GLU A 173 -20.95 17.45 27.86
N GLU A 174 -21.85 18.11 27.12
CA GLU A 174 -23.25 17.69 27.02
C GLU A 174 -23.41 16.30 26.39
N ALA A 175 -22.59 15.94 25.38
CA ALA A 175 -22.60 14.57 24.82
C ALA A 175 -22.22 13.52 25.87
N MET A 176 -21.19 13.80 26.65
CA MET A 176 -20.74 12.93 27.73
C MET A 176 -21.83 12.78 28.80
N GLU A 177 -22.40 13.89 29.28
CA GLU A 177 -23.44 13.87 30.31
C GLU A 177 -24.73 13.20 29.82
N ARG A 178 -25.13 13.44 28.58
CA ARG A 178 -26.30 12.76 27.98
C ARG A 178 -26.06 11.27 27.85
N SER A 179 -24.85 10.86 27.43
CA SER A 179 -24.50 9.43 27.34
C SER A 179 -24.59 8.74 28.70
N VAL A 180 -24.21 9.42 29.79
CA VAL A 180 -24.38 8.94 31.17
C VAL A 180 -25.87 8.76 31.51
N ARG A 181 -26.72 9.75 31.23
CA ARG A 181 -28.18 9.66 31.48
C ARG A 181 -28.85 8.59 30.61
N TRP A 182 -28.40 8.41 29.37
CA TRP A 182 -28.91 7.40 28.45
C TRP A 182 -28.54 5.98 28.85
N LEU A 183 -27.43 5.77 29.56
CA LEU A 183 -27.10 4.46 30.11
C LEU A 183 -28.18 3.99 31.08
N ASP A 184 -28.70 4.86 31.96
CA ASP A 184 -29.76 4.49 32.91
C ASP A 184 -31.01 3.99 32.18
N ARG A 185 -31.35 4.64 31.05
CA ARG A 185 -32.45 4.23 30.17
C ARG A 185 -32.15 2.90 29.47
N CYS A 186 -30.91 2.69 29.04
CA CYS A 186 -30.50 1.42 28.43
C CYS A 186 -30.58 0.26 29.43
N ILE A 187 -30.13 0.47 30.66
CA ILE A 187 -30.20 -0.50 31.75
C ILE A 187 -31.66 -0.87 32.03
N ALA A 188 -32.54 0.13 32.17
CA ALA A 188 -33.96 -0.12 32.42
C ALA A 188 -34.66 -0.85 31.26
N ALA A 189 -34.23 -0.63 30.02
CA ALA A 189 -34.81 -1.25 28.83
C ALA A 189 -34.31 -2.68 28.58
N HIS A 190 -33.17 -3.08 29.16
CA HIS A 190 -32.55 -4.35 28.86
C HIS A 190 -33.31 -5.53 29.46
N LYS A 191 -33.83 -6.42 28.61
CA LYS A 191 -34.72 -7.51 29.03
C LYS A 191 -34.03 -8.83 29.39
N TYR A 192 -32.79 -9.04 28.94
CA TYR A 192 -32.16 -10.37 28.92
C TYR A 192 -30.73 -10.40 29.51
N PRO A 193 -30.51 -9.87 30.73
CA PRO A 193 -29.17 -9.80 31.34
C PRO A 193 -28.56 -11.19 31.63
N GLU A 194 -29.38 -12.23 31.65
CA GLU A 194 -28.96 -13.63 31.80
C GLU A 194 -28.29 -14.23 30.55
N ARG A 195 -28.33 -13.53 29.41
CA ARG A 195 -27.73 -14.01 28.15
C ARG A 195 -27.10 -12.95 27.26
N GLN A 196 -27.41 -11.66 27.45
CA GLN A 196 -26.73 -10.56 26.77
C GLN A 196 -26.10 -9.62 27.78
N ASN A 197 -24.94 -9.07 27.44
CA ASN A 197 -24.14 -8.28 28.36
C ASN A 197 -24.06 -6.83 27.88
N LEU A 198 -24.74 -5.92 28.58
CA LEU A 198 -24.73 -4.49 28.26
C LEU A 198 -23.40 -3.86 28.65
N PHE A 199 -22.72 -3.22 27.70
CA PHE A 199 -21.53 -2.43 27.95
C PHE A 199 -21.88 -0.94 27.89
N CYS A 200 -21.33 -0.18 28.84
CA CYS A 200 -21.35 1.27 28.78
C CYS A 200 -20.29 1.81 27.82
N ILE A 201 -20.42 3.07 27.38
CA ILE A 201 -19.47 3.72 26.46
C ILE A 201 -18.95 5.01 27.10
N ILE A 202 -17.64 5.07 27.35
CA ILE A 202 -16.96 6.27 27.82
C ILE A 202 -16.88 7.30 26.68
N GLN A 203 -17.36 8.52 26.94
CA GLN A 203 -17.29 9.68 26.06
C GLN A 203 -16.50 10.83 26.70
N GLY A 204 -16.19 11.89 25.93
CA GLY A 204 -15.46 13.06 26.43
C GLY A 204 -14.43 13.67 25.47
N GLY A 205 -14.40 13.27 24.19
CA GLY A 205 -13.45 13.82 23.21
C GLY A 205 -11.99 13.55 23.60
N LEU A 206 -11.12 14.54 23.38
CA LEU A 206 -9.71 14.53 23.83
C LEU A 206 -9.50 15.14 25.23
N ASP A 207 -10.58 15.57 25.91
CA ASP A 207 -10.48 16.16 27.24
C ASP A 207 -10.35 15.07 28.32
N LEU A 208 -9.18 15.00 28.96
CA LEU A 208 -8.88 13.96 29.94
C LEU A 208 -9.70 14.08 31.23
N ASP A 209 -10.19 15.27 31.59
CA ASP A 209 -11.01 15.47 32.78
C ASP A 209 -12.46 15.07 32.54
N LEU A 210 -13.01 15.36 31.36
CA LEU A 210 -14.30 14.81 30.94
C LEU A 210 -14.25 13.28 30.84
N ARG A 211 -13.15 12.70 30.32
CA ARG A 211 -12.94 11.25 30.29
C ARG A 211 -12.92 10.64 31.70
N LYS A 212 -12.22 11.25 32.65
CA LYS A 212 -12.22 10.82 34.07
C LYS A 212 -13.62 10.88 34.69
N LYS A 213 -14.34 11.98 34.49
CA LYS A 213 -15.72 12.16 34.97
C LYS A 213 -16.64 11.08 34.41
N CYS A 214 -16.57 10.84 33.10
CA CYS A 214 -17.35 9.80 32.45
C CYS A 214 -16.98 8.38 32.95
N CYS A 215 -15.70 8.07 33.11
CA CYS A 215 -15.26 6.80 33.70
C CYS A 215 -15.88 6.57 35.08
N ALA A 216 -15.86 7.57 35.97
CA ALA A 216 -16.45 7.45 37.30
C ALA A 216 -17.96 7.16 37.24
N GLU A 217 -18.70 7.92 36.42
CA GLU A 217 -20.15 7.75 36.24
C GLU A 217 -20.54 6.39 35.66
N MET A 218 -19.79 5.91 34.67
CA MET A 218 -20.07 4.64 34.01
C MET A 218 -19.70 3.44 34.90
N VAL A 219 -18.60 3.53 35.65
CA VAL A 219 -18.20 2.50 36.62
C VAL A 219 -19.21 2.38 37.76
N ALA A 220 -19.79 3.48 38.22
CA ALA A 220 -20.80 3.47 39.27
C ALA A 220 -22.08 2.67 38.91
N ARG A 221 -22.37 2.51 37.62
CA ARG A 221 -23.51 1.73 37.09
C ARG A 221 -23.19 0.25 36.87
N ASP A 222 -21.93 -0.13 37.05
CA ASP A 222 -21.48 -1.52 37.15
C ASP A 222 -21.87 -2.44 35.97
N THR A 223 -21.89 -1.93 34.75
CA THR A 223 -22.15 -2.74 33.54
C THR A 223 -21.13 -3.88 33.35
N PRO A 224 -21.51 -5.07 32.86
CA PRO A 224 -20.63 -6.23 32.66
C PRO A 224 -19.29 -5.94 31.94
N GLY A 225 -19.28 -5.01 30.99
CA GLY A 225 -18.07 -4.52 30.33
C GLY A 225 -18.14 -3.04 30.02
N ILE A 226 -17.03 -2.49 29.53
CA ILE A 226 -16.84 -1.05 29.36
C ILE A 226 -16.15 -0.79 28.02
N ALA A 227 -16.76 0.06 27.20
CA ALA A 227 -16.22 0.51 25.94
C ALA A 227 -15.68 1.94 26.03
N ILE A 228 -14.67 2.27 25.21
CA ILE A 228 -14.11 3.61 25.04
C ILE A 228 -14.52 4.06 23.63
N GLY A 229 -15.45 5.01 23.58
CA GLY A 229 -16.01 5.54 22.34
C GLY A 229 -15.36 6.85 21.88
N GLY A 230 -15.65 7.23 20.64
CA GLY A 230 -15.17 8.48 20.06
C GLY A 230 -13.65 8.53 19.92
N LEU A 231 -13.03 7.49 19.36
CA LEU A 231 -11.61 7.42 18.96
C LEU A 231 -11.49 6.85 17.54
N SER A 232 -12.35 7.33 16.64
CA SER A 232 -12.60 6.74 15.32
C SER A 232 -11.73 7.30 14.18
N GLY A 233 -10.63 7.98 14.51
CA GLY A 233 -9.66 8.54 13.56
C GLY A 233 -9.85 10.03 13.28
N GLY A 234 -8.72 10.75 13.22
CA GLY A 234 -8.62 12.20 13.00
C GLY A 234 -7.77 12.92 14.06
N GLU A 235 -7.65 12.33 15.24
CA GLU A 235 -6.79 12.80 16.33
C GLU A 235 -5.31 12.45 16.12
N ALA A 236 -4.42 13.22 16.75
CA ALA A 236 -3.00 12.88 16.78
C ALA A 236 -2.76 11.62 17.62
N LYS A 237 -1.76 10.82 17.24
CA LYS A 237 -1.49 9.53 17.89
C LYS A 237 -1.17 9.66 19.37
N GLU A 238 -0.49 10.74 19.76
CA GLU A 238 -0.17 11.03 21.15
C GLU A 238 -1.43 11.27 21.99
N ASP A 239 -2.40 12.01 21.46
CA ASP A 239 -3.65 12.31 22.16
C ASP A 239 -4.54 11.07 22.27
N PHE A 240 -4.62 10.26 21.20
CA PHE A 240 -5.23 8.93 21.24
C PHE A 240 -4.66 8.09 22.39
N CYS A 241 -3.34 7.98 22.48
CA CYS A 241 -2.67 7.21 23.54
C CYS A 241 -2.98 7.76 24.94
N LYS A 242 -2.98 9.07 25.12
CA LYS A 242 -3.32 9.71 26.41
C LYS A 242 -4.75 9.38 26.85
N VAL A 243 -5.71 9.43 25.94
CA VAL A 243 -7.11 9.10 26.24
C VAL A 243 -7.27 7.64 26.62
N VAL A 244 -6.71 6.72 25.83
CA VAL A 244 -6.77 5.27 26.11
C VAL A 244 -6.12 4.97 27.46
N ASP A 245 -4.91 5.47 27.71
CA ASP A 245 -4.16 5.25 28.95
C ASP A 245 -4.88 5.78 30.19
N THR A 246 -5.49 6.97 30.06
CA THR A 246 -6.28 7.61 31.11
C THR A 246 -7.50 6.76 31.45
N CYS A 247 -8.27 6.34 30.44
CA CYS A 247 -9.47 5.53 30.66
C CYS A 247 -9.11 4.19 31.29
N THR A 248 -8.23 3.40 30.65
CA THR A 248 -7.88 2.05 31.12
C THR A 248 -7.25 2.03 32.51
N GLY A 249 -6.60 3.12 32.94
CA GLY A 249 -6.08 3.29 34.29
C GLY A 249 -7.14 3.45 35.38
N LEU A 250 -8.37 3.82 35.01
CA LEU A 250 -9.48 4.06 35.93
C LEU A 250 -10.53 2.93 35.91
N LEU A 251 -10.51 2.09 34.88
CA LEU A 251 -11.50 1.01 34.73
C LEU A 251 -11.18 -0.18 35.64
N PRO A 252 -12.21 -0.83 36.25
CA PRO A 252 -12.04 -2.04 37.05
C PRO A 252 -11.24 -3.12 36.33
N GLU A 253 -10.40 -3.84 37.08
CA GLU A 253 -9.61 -4.92 36.48
C GLU A 253 -10.48 -6.10 36.05
N GLY A 254 -11.51 -6.46 36.81
CA GLY A 254 -12.35 -7.63 36.55
C GLY A 254 -13.30 -7.51 35.35
N LYS A 255 -13.17 -6.48 34.50
CA LYS A 255 -14.08 -6.22 33.38
C LYS A 255 -13.34 -6.07 32.07
N PRO A 256 -13.88 -6.59 30.95
CA PRO A 256 -13.30 -6.40 29.62
C PRO A 256 -13.39 -4.94 29.18
N ARG A 257 -12.35 -4.49 28.47
CA ARG A 257 -12.18 -3.11 28.01
C ARG A 257 -12.12 -3.07 26.48
N TYR A 258 -13.09 -2.41 25.88
CA TYR A 258 -13.27 -2.37 24.42
C TYR A 258 -12.95 -0.99 23.86
N VAL A 259 -11.93 -0.87 23.01
CA VAL A 259 -11.67 0.38 22.28
C VAL A 259 -12.31 0.29 20.91
N MET A 260 -13.29 1.16 20.67
CA MET A 260 -14.17 1.06 19.51
C MET A 260 -13.55 1.72 18.26
N GLY A 261 -13.68 1.05 17.11
CA GLY A 261 -13.42 1.63 15.79
C GLY A 261 -11.96 1.68 15.33
N ILE A 262 -11.04 0.96 15.99
CA ILE A 262 -9.62 0.94 15.62
C ILE A 262 -9.22 -0.36 14.89
N GLY A 263 -8.45 -0.23 13.81
CA GLY A 263 -8.10 -1.37 12.95
C GLY A 263 -6.67 -1.38 12.41
N TYR A 264 -5.86 -0.37 12.69
CA TYR A 264 -4.44 -0.37 12.29
C TYR A 264 -3.64 -1.29 13.22
N PRO A 265 -2.77 -2.18 12.69
CA PRO A 265 -2.01 -3.12 13.50
C PRO A 265 -1.24 -2.46 14.66
N GLU A 266 -0.61 -1.32 14.41
CA GLU A 266 0.17 -0.57 15.39
C GLU A 266 -0.73 -0.08 16.54
N ASP A 267 -1.95 0.34 16.22
CA ASP A 267 -2.92 0.84 17.19
C ASP A 267 -3.41 -0.27 18.11
N LEU A 268 -3.62 -1.48 17.57
CA LEU A 268 -4.02 -2.66 18.34
C LEU A 268 -2.94 -3.01 19.37
N ILE A 269 -1.66 -3.02 18.95
CA ILE A 269 -0.54 -3.34 19.85
C ILE A 269 -0.38 -2.27 20.92
N VAL A 270 -0.44 -0.99 20.55
CA VAL A 270 -0.32 0.12 21.49
C VAL A 270 -1.48 0.13 22.49
N ALA A 271 -2.73 0.03 22.02
CA ALA A 271 -3.89 0.02 22.90
C ALA A 271 -3.89 -1.20 23.84
N THR A 272 -3.43 -2.36 23.36
CA THR A 272 -3.21 -3.54 24.20
C THR A 272 -2.18 -3.25 25.30
N ALA A 273 -1.04 -2.63 24.94
CA ALA A 273 -0.02 -2.23 25.92
C ALA A 273 -0.56 -1.23 26.95
N LEU A 274 -1.50 -0.37 26.55
CA LEU A 274 -2.22 0.56 27.42
C LEU A 274 -3.36 -0.11 28.21
N GLY A 275 -3.65 -1.39 27.98
CA GLY A 275 -4.56 -2.19 28.80
C GLY A 275 -5.98 -2.32 28.27
N ALA A 276 -6.19 -2.13 26.96
CA ALA A 276 -7.42 -2.52 26.26
C ALA A 276 -7.38 -4.00 25.84
N ASP A 277 -8.56 -4.63 25.73
CA ASP A 277 -8.69 -6.06 25.44
C ASP A 277 -9.39 -6.35 24.11
N MET A 278 -10.29 -5.49 23.67
CA MET A 278 -11.15 -5.74 22.51
C MET A 278 -11.08 -4.58 21.54
N PHE A 279 -11.15 -4.89 20.24
CA PHE A 279 -11.07 -3.94 19.13
C PHE A 279 -11.96 -4.37 17.97
N ASP A 280 -12.48 -3.43 17.20
CA ASP A 280 -13.26 -3.70 16.00
C ASP A 280 -12.91 -2.71 14.88
N CYS A 281 -12.95 -3.18 13.63
CA CYS A 281 -12.90 -2.28 12.49
C CYS A 281 -13.43 -2.94 11.22
N VAL A 282 -14.06 -2.14 10.37
CA VAL A 282 -14.40 -2.53 8.99
C VAL A 282 -13.17 -2.55 8.07
N TRP A 283 -12.03 -1.97 8.49
CA TRP A 283 -10.87 -1.75 7.63
C TRP A 283 -10.37 -3.02 6.93
N PRO A 284 -10.07 -4.13 7.63
CA PRO A 284 -9.49 -5.32 6.97
C PRO A 284 -10.40 -5.91 5.89
N THR A 285 -11.72 -5.93 6.10
CA THR A 285 -12.68 -6.48 5.14
C THR A 285 -13.00 -5.49 4.01
N ARG A 286 -12.96 -4.18 4.27
CA ARG A 286 -13.10 -3.15 3.23
C ARG A 286 -11.88 -3.09 2.33
N THR A 287 -10.67 -3.17 2.86
CA THR A 287 -9.44 -3.19 2.05
C THR A 287 -9.28 -4.49 1.27
N ALA A 288 -9.76 -5.61 1.81
CA ALA A 288 -9.78 -6.89 1.09
C ALA A 288 -10.80 -6.93 -0.07
N THR A 289 -11.85 -6.09 -0.05
CA THR A 289 -12.96 -6.13 -1.02
C THR A 289 -13.18 -4.84 -1.81
N SER A 290 -12.43 -3.77 -1.52
CA SER A 290 -12.36 -2.59 -2.37
C SER A 290 -11.69 -2.99 -3.67
N SER A 291 -12.48 -2.99 -4.74
CA SER A 291 -12.05 -3.21 -6.12
C SER A 291 -11.12 -2.09 -6.58
N SER A 292 -9.86 -2.17 -6.16
CA SER A 292 -8.73 -1.88 -7.03
C SER A 292 -8.76 -2.92 -8.17
N PRO A 293 -8.17 -2.65 -9.36
CA PRO A 293 -7.90 -3.73 -10.32
C PRO A 293 -7.30 -4.93 -9.57
N PRO A 294 -7.64 -6.17 -9.97
CA PRO A 294 -7.31 -7.36 -9.18
C PRO A 294 -5.85 -7.26 -8.73
N HIS A 295 -5.62 -7.26 -7.41
CA HIS A 295 -4.28 -7.18 -6.83
C HIS A 295 -3.53 -8.43 -7.28
N ASN A 296 -2.88 -8.34 -8.43
CA ASN A 296 -2.07 -9.39 -8.99
C ASN A 296 -0.75 -9.38 -8.24
N THR A 297 -0.69 -10.08 -7.11
CA THR A 297 0.54 -10.23 -6.31
C THR A 297 1.72 -10.78 -7.12
N SER A 298 1.45 -11.45 -8.26
CA SER A 298 2.48 -11.94 -9.19
C SER A 298 2.91 -10.93 -10.25
N HIS A 299 2.33 -9.72 -10.30
CA HIS A 299 2.72 -8.70 -11.26
C HIS A 299 4.19 -8.29 -11.04
N GLU A 300 4.97 -8.29 -12.12
CA GLU A 300 6.43 -8.13 -12.06
C GLU A 300 6.86 -6.77 -11.49
N GLU A 301 6.04 -5.71 -11.60
CA GLU A 301 6.30 -4.38 -10.99
C GLU A 301 6.41 -4.44 -9.46
N HIS A 302 5.81 -5.43 -8.78
CA HIS A 302 5.98 -5.60 -7.34
C HIS A 302 7.42 -5.88 -6.94
N GLN A 303 8.28 -6.39 -7.83
CA GLN A 303 9.71 -6.55 -7.56
C GLN A 303 10.36 -5.18 -7.26
N TYR A 304 10.06 -4.16 -8.07
CA TYR A 304 10.54 -2.80 -7.88
C TYR A 304 9.95 -2.17 -6.61
N LEU A 305 8.63 -2.31 -6.38
CA LEU A 305 7.97 -1.76 -5.19
C LEU A 305 8.49 -2.39 -3.90
N ASN A 306 8.63 -3.72 -3.87
CA ASN A 306 9.13 -4.45 -2.70
C ASN A 306 10.59 -4.11 -2.40
N LEU A 307 11.41 -3.89 -3.43
CA LEU A 307 12.78 -3.43 -3.22
C LEU A 307 12.81 -2.03 -2.59
N ILE A 308 11.94 -1.11 -3.01
CA ILE A 308 11.82 0.19 -2.33
C ILE A 308 11.39 0.02 -0.87
N ARG A 309 10.37 -0.80 -0.58
CA ARG A 309 9.95 -1.08 0.81
C ARG A 309 11.12 -1.61 1.64
N THR A 310 11.89 -2.53 1.09
CA THR A 310 13.06 -3.12 1.75
C THR A 310 14.12 -2.05 2.03
N ILE A 311 14.47 -1.21 1.05
CA ILE A 311 15.42 -0.10 1.24
C ILE A 311 14.92 0.91 2.29
N LEU A 312 13.62 1.21 2.30
CA LEU A 312 13.04 2.14 3.28
C LEU A 312 13.04 1.58 4.71
N VAL A 313 12.94 0.26 4.90
CA VAL A 313 12.92 -0.36 6.23
C VAL A 313 14.33 -0.72 6.70
N GLU A 314 15.09 -1.42 5.87
CA GLU A 314 16.36 -2.06 6.22
C GLU A 314 17.59 -1.29 5.71
N GLY A 315 17.41 -0.32 4.81
CA GLY A 315 18.51 0.39 4.17
C GLY A 315 19.35 1.21 5.14
N GLU A 316 20.67 1.04 5.00
CA GLU A 316 21.68 1.82 5.72
C GLU A 316 21.55 3.29 5.32
N HIS A 317 21.47 4.19 6.31
CA HIS A 317 21.59 5.61 6.04
C HIS A 317 23.04 5.94 5.66
N ARG A 318 23.25 6.52 4.48
CA ARG A 318 24.59 6.87 3.98
C ARG A 318 24.64 8.33 3.57
N PRO A 319 25.70 9.07 3.94
CA PRO A 319 26.00 10.34 3.29
C PRO A 319 26.39 10.06 1.83
N ASP A 320 25.97 10.92 0.91
CA ASP A 320 26.26 10.76 -0.51
C ASP A 320 26.91 12.02 -1.11
N ARG A 321 27.43 11.91 -2.34
CA ARG A 321 28.16 12.98 -3.03
C ARG A 321 27.33 14.25 -3.27
N THR A 322 26.00 14.15 -3.28
CA THR A 322 25.08 15.26 -3.57
C THR A 322 24.77 16.08 -2.31
N GLY A 323 24.99 15.51 -1.12
CA GLY A 323 24.68 16.12 0.17
C GLY A 323 23.24 15.91 0.65
N THR A 324 22.39 15.23 -0.12
CA THR A 324 21.00 14.91 0.26
C THR A 324 20.93 13.77 1.29
N GLY A 325 21.85 12.81 1.21
CA GLY A 325 21.82 11.55 1.94
C GLY A 325 20.91 10.53 1.26
N THR A 326 21.17 9.24 1.54
CA THR A 326 20.38 8.12 1.02
C THR A 326 20.09 7.07 2.08
N ARG A 327 19.06 6.24 1.85
CA ARG A 327 19.01 4.87 2.39
C ARG A 327 19.41 3.90 1.29
N SER A 328 20.34 2.98 1.57
CA SER A 328 20.93 2.10 0.55
C SER A 328 21.03 0.65 1.02
N ILE A 329 20.89 -0.27 0.06
CA ILE A 329 21.23 -1.69 0.19
C ILE A 329 22.17 -2.06 -0.95
N PHE A 330 23.23 -2.81 -0.64
CA PHE A 330 24.17 -3.29 -1.63
C PHE A 330 23.77 -4.67 -2.15
N ALA A 331 23.83 -4.85 -3.48
CA ALA A 331 23.57 -6.09 -4.18
C ALA A 331 22.22 -6.77 -3.79
N PRO A 332 21.08 -6.06 -3.90
CA PRO A 332 19.78 -6.67 -3.64
C PRO A 332 19.45 -7.78 -4.65
N PRO A 333 18.40 -8.59 -4.40
CA PRO A 333 17.91 -9.55 -5.38
C PRO A 333 17.66 -8.91 -6.75
N GLN A 334 17.97 -9.65 -7.83
CA GLN A 334 17.77 -9.18 -9.21
C GLN A 334 16.29 -8.97 -9.51
N LEU A 335 15.97 -7.91 -10.26
CA LEU A 335 14.64 -7.74 -10.85
C LEU A 335 14.59 -8.48 -12.19
N ARG A 336 13.48 -9.14 -12.52
CA ARG A 336 13.30 -9.88 -13.78
C ARG A 336 11.99 -9.49 -14.43
N PHE A 337 12.03 -9.05 -15.68
CA PHE A 337 10.86 -8.61 -16.42
C PHE A 337 10.70 -9.40 -17.72
N SER A 338 9.53 -9.99 -17.94
CA SER A 338 9.20 -10.59 -19.23
C SER A 338 9.01 -9.50 -20.27
N LEU A 339 9.62 -9.68 -21.44
CA LEU A 339 9.52 -8.78 -22.58
C LEU A 339 8.48 -9.25 -23.60
N CYS A 340 7.79 -10.35 -23.32
CA CYS A 340 6.68 -10.83 -24.12
C CYS A 340 5.65 -11.58 -23.28
N LYS A 341 4.45 -11.73 -23.84
CA LYS A 341 3.44 -12.68 -23.36
C LYS A 341 3.09 -13.67 -24.47
N PRO A 342 2.50 -14.84 -24.14
CA PRO A 342 2.07 -15.81 -25.15
C PRO A 342 1.19 -15.16 -26.21
N GLY A 343 1.41 -15.54 -27.47
CA GLY A 343 0.56 -15.11 -28.57
C GLY A 343 -0.85 -15.72 -28.53
N PRO A 344 -1.78 -15.24 -29.36
CA PRO A 344 -3.17 -15.69 -29.39
C PRO A 344 -3.34 -17.18 -29.73
N SER A 345 -2.33 -17.81 -30.36
CA SER A 345 -2.28 -19.26 -30.57
C SER A 345 -0.90 -19.83 -30.23
N PRO A 346 -0.79 -21.15 -29.93
CA PRO A 346 0.50 -21.80 -29.66
C PRO A 346 1.52 -21.69 -30.80
N SER A 347 1.07 -21.42 -32.02
CA SER A 347 1.90 -21.28 -33.22
C SER A 347 2.21 -19.83 -33.60
N SER A 348 1.69 -18.86 -32.83
CA SER A 348 1.90 -17.42 -33.10
C SER A 348 3.13 -16.89 -32.36
N ASP A 349 3.79 -15.89 -32.96
CA ASP A 349 4.89 -15.18 -32.29
C ASP A 349 4.39 -14.57 -30.96
N PRO A 350 5.23 -14.57 -29.90
CA PRO A 350 4.91 -13.90 -28.65
C PRO A 350 4.58 -12.42 -28.86
N ILE A 351 3.62 -11.90 -28.10
CA ILE A 351 3.26 -10.47 -28.14
C ILE A 351 4.30 -9.70 -27.34
N PRO A 352 5.02 -8.73 -27.92
CA PRO A 352 6.00 -7.94 -27.18
C PRO A 352 5.34 -7.09 -26.10
N VAL A 353 5.95 -7.06 -24.92
CA VAL A 353 5.52 -6.29 -23.75
C VAL A 353 6.67 -5.38 -23.32
N LEU A 354 6.35 -4.17 -22.88
CA LEU A 354 7.32 -3.24 -22.33
C LEU A 354 7.10 -3.09 -20.82
N PRO A 355 8.07 -3.46 -19.95
CA PRO A 355 7.99 -3.22 -18.51
C PRO A 355 8.12 -1.73 -18.17
N LEU A 356 7.14 -0.95 -18.60
CA LEU A 356 7.01 0.48 -18.35
C LEU A 356 6.15 0.66 -17.10
N LEU A 357 6.80 1.04 -15.99
CA LEU A 357 6.14 1.13 -14.68
C LEU A 357 4.84 1.92 -14.74
N THR A 358 3.84 1.44 -14.01
CA THR A 358 2.46 1.94 -14.05
C THR A 358 2.07 2.64 -12.75
N THR A 359 2.71 2.33 -11.62
CA THR A 359 2.46 2.99 -10.32
C THR A 359 2.86 4.47 -10.32
N LYS A 360 3.66 4.91 -11.30
CA LYS A 360 3.84 6.31 -11.68
C LYS A 360 4.05 6.42 -13.19
N ARG A 361 3.63 7.54 -13.78
CA ARG A 361 3.89 7.82 -15.20
C ARG A 361 5.39 8.01 -15.47
N VAL A 362 5.96 7.13 -16.29
CA VAL A 362 7.35 7.23 -16.79
C VAL A 362 7.39 8.09 -18.06
N PHE A 363 8.43 8.91 -18.21
CA PHE A 363 8.58 9.81 -19.36
C PHE A 363 9.11 9.07 -20.59
N LEU A 364 8.29 8.20 -21.19
CA LEU A 364 8.68 7.31 -22.31
C LEU A 364 9.38 8.03 -23.48
N ARG A 365 8.92 9.22 -23.88
CA ARG A 365 9.56 9.99 -24.97
C ARG A 365 11.03 10.29 -24.66
N ALA A 366 11.34 10.64 -23.41
CA ALA A 366 12.70 10.86 -22.98
C ALA A 366 13.52 9.55 -22.99
N VAL A 367 12.91 8.43 -22.58
CA VAL A 367 13.57 7.10 -22.61
C VAL A 367 14.01 6.72 -24.02
N LEU A 368 13.09 6.85 -24.98
CA LEU A 368 13.38 6.57 -26.39
C LEU A 368 14.43 7.51 -26.96
N ALA A 369 14.28 8.82 -26.75
CA ALA A 369 15.24 9.81 -27.24
C ALA A 369 16.65 9.58 -26.70
N GLU A 370 16.79 9.28 -25.40
CA GLU A 370 18.08 8.96 -24.78
C GLU A 370 18.67 7.65 -25.32
N LEU A 371 17.85 6.61 -25.48
CA LEU A 371 18.32 5.33 -26.02
C LEU A 371 18.84 5.48 -27.45
N LEU A 372 18.12 6.19 -28.31
CA LEU A 372 18.54 6.45 -29.69
C LEU A 372 19.79 7.34 -29.73
N TRP A 373 19.91 8.28 -28.80
CA TRP A 373 21.13 9.08 -28.60
C TRP A 373 22.32 8.19 -28.21
N PHE A 374 22.16 7.25 -27.28
CA PHE A 374 23.21 6.27 -26.96
C PHE A 374 23.59 5.40 -28.16
N ILE A 375 22.60 4.87 -28.88
CA ILE A 375 22.84 4.06 -30.08
C ILE A 375 23.67 4.87 -31.08
N SER A 376 23.33 6.14 -31.32
CA SER A 376 24.06 6.99 -32.29
C SER A 376 25.52 7.30 -31.92
N GLY A 377 25.98 6.97 -30.71
CA GLY A 377 27.33 7.31 -30.23
C GLY A 377 27.50 8.78 -29.81
N ASN A 378 26.41 9.55 -29.79
CA ASN A 378 26.44 10.98 -29.45
C ASN A 378 26.79 11.20 -27.97
N THR A 379 27.48 12.30 -27.68
CA THR A 379 27.99 12.67 -26.36
C THR A 379 27.64 14.11 -25.94
N SER A 380 26.94 14.84 -26.79
CA SER A 380 26.40 16.17 -26.48
C SER A 380 24.99 16.05 -25.92
N SER A 381 24.69 16.76 -24.83
CA SER A 381 23.32 16.87 -24.32
C SER A 381 22.43 17.77 -25.19
N ILE A 382 23.01 18.61 -26.05
CA ILE A 382 22.29 19.65 -26.82
C ILE A 382 21.14 19.07 -27.65
N PRO A 383 21.33 18.00 -28.46
CA PRO A 383 20.23 17.46 -29.27
C PRO A 383 19.06 16.94 -28.43
N LEU A 384 19.34 16.39 -27.24
CA LEU A 384 18.29 15.99 -26.30
C LEU A 384 17.55 17.21 -25.75
N SER A 385 18.27 18.25 -25.32
CA SER A 385 17.69 19.49 -24.82
C SER A 385 16.81 20.18 -25.88
N GLU A 386 17.25 20.23 -27.14
CA GLU A 386 16.50 20.77 -28.29
C GLU A 386 15.23 19.96 -28.59
N ALA A 387 15.26 18.64 -28.38
CA ALA A 387 14.07 17.78 -28.43
C ALA A 387 13.16 17.90 -27.19
N GLY A 388 13.48 18.81 -26.26
CA GLY A 388 12.73 19.04 -25.03
C GLY A 388 12.94 17.94 -23.98
N VAL A 389 14.05 17.19 -24.07
CA VAL A 389 14.47 16.15 -23.12
C VAL A 389 15.65 16.67 -22.31
N LYS A 390 15.37 17.10 -21.07
CA LYS A 390 16.31 17.87 -20.23
C LYS A 390 17.06 17.06 -19.17
N ILE A 391 17.09 15.73 -19.33
CA ILE A 391 17.61 14.81 -18.30
C ILE A 391 19.13 14.95 -18.10
N TRP A 392 19.87 15.44 -19.09
CA TRP A 392 21.32 15.66 -19.03
C TRP A 392 21.72 17.13 -18.84
N ASP A 393 20.77 18.09 -18.87
CA ASP A 393 21.06 19.53 -18.80
C ASP A 393 21.83 19.90 -17.52
N GLY A 394 21.49 19.27 -16.39
CA GLY A 394 22.17 19.51 -15.12
C GLY A 394 23.66 19.14 -15.17
N ASN A 395 23.96 17.92 -15.63
CA ASN A 395 25.33 17.41 -15.74
C ASN A 395 26.11 18.00 -16.93
N GLY A 396 25.42 18.48 -17.97
CA GLY A 396 26.02 19.18 -19.11
C GLY A 396 26.20 20.68 -18.91
N SER A 397 25.73 21.24 -17.79
CA SER A 397 25.83 22.68 -17.53
C SER A 397 27.29 23.14 -17.37
N ARG A 398 27.58 24.39 -17.75
CA ARG A 398 28.90 25.00 -17.56
C ARG A 398 29.36 24.90 -16.10
N GLU A 399 28.47 25.23 -15.17
CA GLU A 399 28.72 25.18 -13.73
C GLU A 399 29.14 23.77 -13.27
N PHE A 400 28.42 22.73 -13.70
CA PHE A 400 28.74 21.36 -13.30
C PHE A 400 30.06 20.89 -13.92
N LEU A 401 30.29 21.14 -15.21
CA LEU A 401 31.53 20.76 -15.89
C LEU A 401 32.75 21.43 -15.24
N ASP A 402 32.66 22.70 -14.85
CA ASP A 402 33.73 23.40 -14.13
C ASP A 402 33.98 22.77 -12.76
N LYS A 403 32.90 22.46 -12.02
CA LYS A 403 32.97 21.82 -10.71
C LYS A 403 33.69 20.47 -10.73
N VAL A 404 33.54 19.69 -11.81
CA VAL A 404 34.19 18.37 -11.97
C VAL A 404 35.53 18.43 -12.71
N GLY A 405 36.08 19.62 -12.97
CA GLY A 405 37.41 19.79 -13.57
C GLY A 405 37.44 19.66 -15.10
N LEU A 406 36.29 19.76 -15.77
CA LEU A 406 36.11 19.68 -17.23
C LEU A 406 35.89 21.07 -17.85
N GLY A 407 36.54 22.10 -17.30
CA GLY A 407 36.41 23.49 -17.74
C GLY A 407 36.74 23.76 -19.22
N HIS A 408 37.56 22.89 -19.82
CA HIS A 408 37.97 22.98 -21.22
C HIS A 408 36.91 22.49 -22.21
N ARG A 409 35.87 21.76 -21.76
CA ARG A 409 34.78 21.27 -22.61
C ARG A 409 33.76 22.35 -22.89
N GLU A 410 33.06 22.28 -24.02
CA GLU A 410 31.89 23.15 -24.26
C GLU A 410 30.70 22.73 -23.38
N ALA A 411 29.80 23.68 -23.09
CA ALA A 411 28.56 23.34 -22.38
C ALA A 411 27.76 22.31 -23.18
N GLY A 412 27.33 21.25 -22.50
CA GLY A 412 26.64 20.10 -23.10
C GLY A 412 27.56 18.96 -23.55
N ASP A 413 28.89 19.16 -23.66
CA ASP A 413 29.82 18.05 -23.91
C ASP A 413 30.02 17.21 -22.63
N LEU A 414 29.45 16.01 -22.63
CA LEU A 414 29.50 15.09 -21.49
C LEU A 414 30.78 14.24 -21.45
N GLY A 415 31.65 14.35 -22.47
CA GLY A 415 32.82 13.51 -22.65
C GLY A 415 32.48 12.11 -23.22
N PRO A 416 33.42 11.15 -23.14
CA PRO A 416 33.28 9.82 -23.75
C PRO A 416 32.35 8.89 -22.95
N VAL A 417 31.10 9.31 -22.73
CA VAL A 417 30.08 8.59 -21.96
C VAL A 417 29.36 7.54 -22.80
N TYR A 418 28.69 6.59 -22.13
CA TYR A 418 27.72 5.61 -22.67
C TYR A 418 27.84 5.29 -24.18
N GLY A 419 27.10 6.01 -25.03
CA GLY A 419 27.03 5.76 -26.47
C GLY A 419 28.40 5.79 -27.15
N PHE A 420 29.28 6.71 -26.76
CA PHE A 420 30.65 6.72 -27.25
C PHE A 420 31.37 5.42 -26.93
N GLN A 421 31.25 4.92 -25.70
CA GLN A 421 31.86 3.64 -25.34
C GLN A 421 31.18 2.48 -26.08
N TRP A 422 29.89 2.54 -26.39
CA TRP A 422 29.20 1.49 -27.15
C TRP A 422 29.69 1.40 -28.60
N ARG A 423 29.94 2.54 -29.25
CA ARG A 423 30.29 2.61 -30.69
C ARG A 423 31.80 2.75 -30.96
N HIS A 424 32.54 3.30 -30.00
CA HIS A 424 33.94 3.74 -30.16
C HIS A 424 34.80 3.37 -28.94
N PHE A 425 34.58 2.20 -28.34
CA PHE A 425 35.30 1.79 -27.13
C PHE A 425 36.82 1.85 -27.34
N GLY A 426 37.53 2.60 -26.49
CA GLY A 426 38.98 2.76 -26.55
C GLY A 426 39.49 3.78 -27.58
N ALA A 427 38.62 4.47 -28.31
CA ALA A 427 39.02 5.61 -29.14
C ALA A 427 39.47 6.80 -28.28
N GLU A 428 40.39 7.61 -28.80
CA GLU A 428 40.83 8.83 -28.13
C GLU A 428 39.79 9.94 -28.28
N TYR A 429 39.13 10.29 -27.17
CA TYR A 429 38.12 11.35 -27.17
C TYR A 429 38.74 12.74 -27.29
N VAL A 430 38.25 13.53 -28.25
CA VAL A 430 38.58 14.95 -28.46
C VAL A 430 37.44 15.81 -27.91
N ASP A 431 36.31 15.89 -28.62
CA ASP A 431 35.11 16.63 -28.25
C ASP A 431 33.84 15.96 -28.81
N ALA A 432 32.66 16.53 -28.51
CA ALA A 432 31.38 15.98 -28.94
C ALA A 432 31.02 16.24 -30.42
N LYS A 433 31.82 17.01 -31.17
CA LYS A 433 31.60 17.37 -32.58
C LYS A 433 32.46 16.57 -33.55
N THR A 434 33.50 15.92 -33.03
CA THR A 434 34.43 15.09 -33.78
C THR A 434 33.73 13.86 -34.37
N ASP A 435 34.04 13.52 -35.63
CA ASP A 435 33.59 12.28 -36.26
C ASP A 435 34.48 11.11 -35.83
N TYR A 436 33.90 10.20 -35.04
CA TYR A 436 34.58 9.01 -34.54
C TYR A 436 34.31 7.76 -35.39
N THR A 437 33.68 7.90 -36.56
CA THR A 437 33.37 6.77 -37.44
C THR A 437 34.62 5.93 -37.74
N GLY A 438 34.53 4.62 -37.47
CA GLY A 438 35.64 3.68 -37.67
C GLY A 438 36.75 3.74 -36.61
N GLN A 439 36.62 4.58 -35.58
CA GLN A 439 37.55 4.64 -34.46
C GLN A 439 37.07 3.79 -33.28
N GLY A 440 38.02 3.19 -32.56
CA GLY A 440 37.74 2.31 -31.41
C GLY A 440 37.09 0.99 -31.82
N TYR A 441 36.40 0.37 -30.87
CA TYR A 441 35.67 -0.89 -31.07
C TYR A 441 34.16 -0.66 -30.96
N ASP A 442 33.42 -0.92 -32.04
CA ASP A 442 31.95 -0.87 -32.08
C ASP A 442 31.37 -2.15 -31.47
N GLN A 443 31.13 -2.08 -30.15
CA GLN A 443 30.56 -3.19 -29.39
C GLN A 443 29.13 -3.49 -29.83
N LEU A 444 28.34 -2.49 -30.19
CA LEU A 444 26.95 -2.67 -30.60
C LEU A 444 26.87 -3.42 -31.93
N ALA A 445 27.70 -3.04 -32.92
CA ALA A 445 27.80 -3.77 -34.18
C ALA A 445 28.26 -5.22 -33.98
N ASP A 446 29.23 -5.46 -33.09
CA ASP A 446 29.68 -6.82 -32.77
C ASP A 446 28.60 -7.66 -32.07
N VAL A 447 27.81 -7.06 -31.17
CA VAL A 447 26.64 -7.71 -30.55
C VAL A 447 25.64 -8.15 -31.61
N VAL A 448 25.23 -7.24 -32.51
CA VAL A 448 24.28 -7.55 -33.60
C VAL A 448 24.81 -8.69 -34.47
N ARG A 449 26.09 -8.61 -34.86
CA ARG A 449 26.75 -9.65 -35.66
C ARG A 449 26.73 -11.00 -34.95
N LYS A 450 27.14 -11.05 -33.66
CA LYS A 450 27.14 -12.30 -32.88
C LYS A 450 25.75 -12.89 -32.71
N LEU A 451 24.72 -12.07 -32.46
CA LEU A 451 23.34 -12.53 -32.35
C LEU A 451 22.83 -13.18 -33.64
N LYS A 452 23.26 -12.70 -34.81
CA LYS A 452 22.89 -13.28 -36.12
C LYS A 452 23.71 -14.52 -36.48
N GLU A 453 25.03 -14.45 -36.27
CA GLU A 453 25.96 -15.44 -36.81
C GLU A 453 26.36 -16.53 -35.80
N THR A 454 26.43 -16.18 -34.52
CA THR A 454 26.95 -17.05 -33.44
C THR A 454 26.13 -16.91 -32.14
N PRO A 455 24.81 -17.14 -32.17
CA PRO A 455 23.89 -16.84 -31.06
C PRO A 455 24.16 -17.61 -29.76
N PHE A 456 24.92 -18.71 -29.82
CA PHE A 456 25.37 -19.49 -28.66
C PHE A 456 26.65 -18.96 -28.01
N ASP A 457 27.27 -17.90 -28.58
CA ASP A 457 28.47 -17.31 -28.00
C ASP A 457 28.19 -16.73 -26.61
N ARG A 458 29.16 -16.89 -25.70
CA ARG A 458 29.04 -16.51 -24.29
C ARG A 458 29.66 -15.14 -23.98
N ARG A 459 30.00 -14.36 -25.01
CA ARG A 459 30.69 -13.06 -24.95
C ARG A 459 29.93 -12.01 -25.77
N ILE A 460 28.61 -12.13 -25.83
CA ILE A 460 27.72 -11.11 -26.39
C ILE A 460 27.52 -10.05 -25.30
N ILE A 461 28.48 -9.13 -25.18
CA ILE A 461 28.59 -8.16 -24.08
C ILE A 461 28.80 -6.77 -24.68
N MET A 462 28.20 -5.77 -24.04
CA MET A 462 28.43 -4.35 -24.32
C MET A 462 28.66 -3.61 -23.01
N SER A 463 29.77 -2.87 -22.90
CA SER A 463 30.14 -2.14 -21.68
C SER A 463 30.42 -0.66 -21.94
N ALA A 464 29.93 0.19 -21.05
CA ALA A 464 30.31 1.59 -20.98
C ALA A 464 31.47 1.86 -19.99
N TRP A 465 31.91 0.84 -19.23
CA TRP A 465 32.89 1.03 -18.17
C TRP A 465 34.32 0.99 -18.71
N ASN A 466 34.89 2.16 -18.94
CA ASN A 466 36.28 2.31 -19.37
C ASN A 466 37.10 3.07 -18.31
N PRO A 467 37.87 2.38 -17.46
CA PRO A 467 38.68 3.00 -16.40
C PRO A 467 39.62 4.12 -16.89
N ALA A 468 40.15 4.01 -18.11
CA ALA A 468 41.07 5.01 -18.67
C ALA A 468 40.36 6.35 -18.97
N ASP A 469 39.06 6.30 -19.25
CA ASP A 469 38.27 7.47 -19.65
C ASP A 469 37.40 8.03 -18.53
N LEU A 470 37.28 7.38 -17.36
CA LEU A 470 36.38 7.83 -16.28
C LEU A 470 36.59 9.29 -15.87
N LYS A 471 37.84 9.77 -15.86
CA LYS A 471 38.17 11.17 -15.51
C LYS A 471 37.80 12.18 -16.61
N LYS A 472 37.48 11.71 -17.81
CA LYS A 472 37.09 12.54 -18.96
C LYS A 472 35.58 12.73 -19.06
N MET A 473 34.81 11.94 -18.32
CA MET A 473 33.34 11.90 -18.36
C MET A 473 32.74 12.86 -17.34
N ALA A 474 31.68 13.59 -17.73
CA ALA A 474 30.92 14.44 -16.82
C ALA A 474 30.32 13.61 -15.67
N LEU A 475 29.83 12.41 -15.97
CA LEU A 475 29.37 11.46 -14.97
C LEU A 475 29.76 10.03 -15.37
N PRO A 476 30.44 9.25 -14.50
CA PRO A 476 30.75 7.85 -14.76
C PRO A 476 29.48 7.01 -15.02
N PRO A 477 29.50 6.05 -15.95
CA PRO A 477 28.33 5.27 -16.32
C PRO A 477 27.67 4.56 -15.15
N CYS A 478 26.35 4.76 -14.96
CA CYS A 478 25.58 4.05 -13.94
C CYS A 478 25.27 2.61 -14.39
N HIS A 479 24.63 2.45 -15.56
CA HIS A 479 24.43 1.16 -16.22
C HIS A 479 25.68 0.80 -17.01
N MET A 480 26.57 0.05 -16.36
CA MET A 480 27.96 -0.07 -16.78
C MET A 480 28.21 -1.16 -17.82
N PHE A 481 27.41 -2.23 -17.84
CA PHE A 481 27.42 -3.19 -18.93
C PHE A 481 26.11 -3.98 -19.03
N ALA A 482 25.89 -4.58 -20.20
CA ALA A 482 24.87 -5.58 -20.42
C ALA A 482 25.44 -6.81 -21.13
N GLN A 483 24.87 -7.97 -20.84
CA GLN A 483 25.15 -9.25 -21.50
C GLN A 483 23.87 -9.77 -22.14
N PHE A 484 23.99 -10.34 -23.33
CA PHE A 484 22.88 -10.92 -24.07
C PHE A 484 23.00 -12.44 -24.15
N TYR A 485 21.85 -13.11 -24.20
CA TYR A 485 21.77 -14.58 -24.26
C TYR A 485 20.61 -15.01 -25.14
N VAL A 486 20.87 -15.93 -26.07
CA VAL A 486 19.82 -16.52 -26.93
C VAL A 486 19.50 -17.92 -26.43
N SER A 487 18.24 -18.14 -26.11
CA SER A 487 17.70 -19.47 -25.77
C SER A 487 16.93 -20.04 -26.96
N TYR A 488 16.97 -21.36 -27.12
CA TYR A 488 16.16 -22.09 -28.09
C TYR A 488 15.28 -23.11 -27.34
N PRO A 489 14.04 -23.35 -27.80
CA PRO A 489 13.19 -24.37 -27.20
C PRO A 489 13.85 -25.75 -27.24
N GLN A 490 13.82 -26.51 -26.13
CA GLN A 490 14.21 -27.92 -26.12
C GLN A 490 13.25 -28.71 -27.04
N SER A 491 13.75 -29.25 -28.15
CA SER A 491 12.94 -30.00 -29.09
C SER A 491 12.59 -31.39 -28.54
N ALA A 492 11.33 -31.81 -28.69
CA ALA A 492 11.10 -33.15 -29.21
C ALA A 492 11.64 -33.11 -30.66
N GLU A 493 12.61 -33.97 -30.93
CA GLU A 493 13.40 -34.06 -32.17
C GLU A 493 12.55 -33.84 -33.46
N GLY A 494 12.99 -32.95 -34.37
CA GLY A 494 12.51 -32.96 -35.77
C GLY A 494 11.97 -31.67 -36.42
N GLU A 495 11.92 -30.51 -35.74
CA GLU A 495 11.54 -29.23 -36.37
C GLU A 495 12.76 -28.32 -36.60
N ASP A 496 13.23 -28.22 -37.84
CA ASP A 496 14.47 -27.55 -38.26
C ASP A 496 14.44 -26.00 -38.24
N ASN A 497 13.40 -25.34 -37.72
CA ASN A 497 13.28 -23.88 -37.82
C ASN A 497 12.55 -23.22 -36.62
N LYS A 498 13.16 -23.23 -35.42
CA LYS A 498 12.65 -22.47 -34.26
C LYS A 498 13.43 -21.19 -34.02
N LYS A 499 12.69 -20.07 -33.99
CA LYS A 499 13.21 -18.73 -33.67
C LYS A 499 13.72 -18.66 -32.24
N GLY A 500 14.93 -18.14 -32.04
CA GLY A 500 15.53 -18.00 -30.71
C GLY A 500 14.90 -16.86 -29.90
N THR A 501 15.03 -16.93 -28.58
CA THR A 501 14.54 -15.91 -27.64
C THR A 501 15.70 -15.19 -26.97
N LEU A 502 15.79 -13.88 -27.20
CA LEU A 502 16.84 -12.97 -26.73
C LEU A 502 16.54 -12.43 -25.33
N SER A 503 17.41 -12.72 -24.36
CA SER A 503 17.38 -12.12 -23.02
C SER A 503 18.56 -11.16 -22.82
N CYS A 504 18.37 -10.19 -21.94
CA CYS A 504 19.36 -9.18 -21.59
C CYS A 504 19.57 -9.16 -20.07
N GLN A 505 20.81 -9.28 -19.62
CA GLN A 505 21.20 -9.01 -18.25
C GLN A 505 21.93 -7.67 -18.17
N LEU A 506 21.34 -6.73 -17.46
CA LEU A 506 21.92 -5.43 -17.15
C LEU A 506 22.61 -5.47 -15.78
N TYR A 507 23.81 -4.92 -15.68
CA TYR A 507 24.42 -4.58 -14.39
C TYR A 507 24.55 -3.06 -14.23
N GLN A 508 23.93 -2.53 -13.18
CA GLN A 508 23.94 -1.12 -12.84
C GLN A 508 24.63 -0.90 -11.49
N ARG A 509 25.74 -0.15 -11.46
CA ARG A 509 26.56 0.03 -10.25
C ARG A 509 25.89 0.89 -9.18
N SER A 510 25.00 1.80 -9.58
CA SER A 510 24.40 2.85 -8.76
C SER A 510 22.98 3.11 -9.26
N CYS A 511 22.00 2.86 -8.41
CA CYS A 511 20.60 2.73 -8.79
C CYS A 511 19.75 3.67 -7.93
N ASP A 512 19.46 4.85 -8.47
CA ASP A 512 18.45 5.75 -7.92
C ASP A 512 17.07 5.11 -8.16
N MET A 513 16.48 4.57 -7.09
CA MET A 513 15.20 3.88 -7.15
C MET A 513 14.03 4.83 -7.44
N GLY A 514 14.15 6.13 -7.10
CA GLY A 514 13.11 7.13 -7.27
C GLY A 514 12.98 7.60 -8.71
N LEU A 515 14.10 7.90 -9.37
CA LEU A 515 14.10 8.49 -10.72
C LEU A 515 14.74 7.57 -11.77
N GLY A 516 15.94 7.05 -11.51
CA GLY A 516 16.77 6.37 -12.50
C GLY A 516 16.26 4.99 -12.89
N VAL A 517 15.99 4.12 -11.92
CA VAL A 517 15.66 2.70 -12.16
C VAL A 517 14.45 2.50 -13.09
N PRO A 518 13.30 3.20 -12.92
CA PRO A 518 12.18 3.10 -13.87
C PRO A 518 12.58 3.42 -15.31
N PHE A 519 13.49 4.39 -15.49
CA PHE A 519 14.01 4.79 -16.79
C PHE A 519 14.93 3.72 -17.38
N ASN A 520 15.81 3.15 -16.55
CA ASN A 520 16.77 2.12 -16.97
C ASN A 520 16.10 0.79 -17.33
N ILE A 521 15.05 0.38 -16.61
CA ILE A 521 14.22 -0.79 -16.94
C ILE A 521 13.63 -0.62 -18.35
N ALA A 522 12.95 0.50 -18.61
CA ALA A 522 12.33 0.76 -19.90
C ALA A 522 13.38 0.88 -21.04
N SER A 523 14.50 1.54 -20.79
CA SER A 523 15.58 1.75 -21.77
C SER A 523 16.20 0.42 -22.23
N TYR A 524 16.62 -0.45 -21.31
CA TYR A 524 17.23 -1.74 -21.68
C TYR A 524 16.22 -2.77 -22.19
N ALA A 525 14.94 -2.68 -21.77
CA ALA A 525 13.87 -3.43 -22.41
C ALA A 525 13.71 -3.03 -23.89
N LEU A 526 13.65 -1.73 -24.18
CA LEU A 526 13.57 -1.21 -25.56
C LEU A 526 14.80 -1.58 -26.39
N LEU A 527 16.02 -1.48 -25.83
CA LEU A 527 17.23 -1.94 -26.52
C LEU A 527 17.16 -3.43 -26.89
N THR A 528 16.65 -4.26 -25.97
CA THR A 528 16.49 -5.69 -26.21
C THR A 528 15.45 -5.96 -27.31
N HIS A 529 14.36 -5.20 -27.34
CA HIS A 529 13.37 -5.25 -28.43
C HIS A 529 13.96 -4.83 -29.78
N ILE A 530 14.75 -3.76 -29.83
CA ILE A 530 15.44 -3.30 -31.05
C ILE A 530 16.39 -4.38 -31.56
N LEU A 531 17.22 -4.95 -30.68
CA LEU A 531 18.15 -6.01 -31.04
C LEU A 531 17.42 -7.26 -31.51
N ALA A 532 16.38 -7.71 -30.80
CA ALA A 532 15.57 -8.85 -31.19
C ALA A 532 14.92 -8.65 -32.57
N HIS A 533 14.40 -7.45 -32.86
CA HIS A 533 13.86 -7.11 -34.18
C HIS A 533 14.96 -7.14 -35.26
N ALA A 534 16.07 -6.46 -35.02
CA ALA A 534 17.18 -6.38 -35.97
C ALA A 534 17.78 -7.76 -36.31
N THR A 535 17.75 -8.71 -35.39
CA THR A 535 18.37 -10.04 -35.55
C THR A 535 17.36 -11.17 -35.76
N ASP A 536 16.09 -10.85 -36.00
CA ASP A 536 14.98 -11.79 -36.14
C ASP A 536 14.89 -12.83 -35.00
N LEU A 537 14.93 -12.34 -33.76
CA LEU A 537 14.71 -13.11 -32.53
C LEU A 537 13.39 -12.69 -31.86
N ASN A 538 12.92 -13.51 -30.92
CA ASN A 538 11.84 -13.13 -30.01
C ASN A 538 12.41 -12.41 -28.79
N PRO A 539 11.79 -11.32 -28.30
CA PRO A 539 12.20 -10.71 -27.05
C PRO A 539 11.88 -11.65 -25.88
N GLY A 540 12.83 -11.81 -24.95
CA GLY A 540 12.78 -12.77 -23.84
C GLY A 540 12.60 -12.08 -22.50
N THR A 541 13.66 -12.07 -21.68
CA THR A 541 13.62 -11.50 -20.33
C THR A 541 14.68 -10.41 -20.16
N LEU A 542 14.33 -9.33 -19.49
CA LEU A 542 15.28 -8.37 -18.92
C LEU A 542 15.59 -8.77 -17.48
N ILE A 543 16.87 -8.91 -17.14
CA ILE A 543 17.37 -9.18 -15.79
C ILE A 543 18.17 -7.96 -15.33
N HIS A 544 17.69 -7.24 -14.33
CA HIS A 544 18.35 -6.05 -13.79
C HIS A 544 19.10 -6.40 -12.51
N THR A 545 20.42 -6.43 -12.60
CA THR A 545 21.34 -6.61 -11.47
C THR A 545 21.80 -5.24 -10.97
N MET A 546 21.68 -5.00 -9.67
CA MET A 546 21.99 -3.71 -9.05
C MET A 546 23.17 -3.84 -8.09
N GLY A 547 24.05 -2.84 -8.08
CA GLY A 547 25.11 -2.66 -7.09
C GLY A 547 24.57 -1.91 -5.87
N ASP A 548 24.89 -0.62 -5.76
CA ASP A 548 24.31 0.27 -4.75
C ASP A 548 22.89 0.66 -5.17
N ALA A 549 21.87 0.07 -4.53
CA ALA A 549 20.47 0.41 -4.74
C ALA A 549 19.98 1.30 -3.61
N HIS A 550 19.54 2.52 -3.95
CA HIS A 550 19.27 3.54 -2.95
C HIS A 550 18.06 4.42 -3.25
N VAL A 551 17.52 4.97 -2.17
CA VAL A 551 16.48 5.99 -2.14
C VAL A 551 17.08 7.26 -1.55
N TYR A 552 17.00 8.38 -2.27
CA TYR A 552 17.34 9.68 -1.70
C TYR A 552 16.35 10.06 -0.60
N LEU A 553 16.82 10.73 0.45
CA LEU A 553 15.97 11.06 1.60
C LEU A 553 14.81 12.00 1.23
N ASP A 554 15.02 12.91 0.28
CA ASP A 554 13.98 13.81 -0.23
C ASP A 554 12.97 13.13 -1.19
N HIS A 555 13.16 11.84 -1.50
CA HIS A 555 12.21 11.04 -2.29
C HIS A 555 11.31 10.16 -1.42
N ILE A 556 11.57 10.03 -0.12
CA ILE A 556 10.86 9.07 0.75
C ILE A 556 9.34 9.29 0.73
N ASP A 557 8.87 10.53 0.91
CA ASP A 557 7.43 10.83 0.93
C ASP A 557 6.76 10.54 -0.42
N ALA A 558 7.42 10.93 -1.51
CA ALA A 558 6.97 10.66 -2.88
C ALA A 558 6.89 9.15 -3.16
N LEU A 559 7.85 8.37 -2.66
CA LEU A 559 7.86 6.92 -2.80
C LEU A 559 6.83 6.25 -1.91
N ASN A 560 6.57 6.75 -0.70
CA ASN A 560 5.46 6.26 0.13
C ASN A 560 4.10 6.47 -0.56
N GLU A 561 3.90 7.59 -1.26
CA GLU A 561 2.73 7.78 -2.12
C GLU A 561 2.69 6.75 -3.26
N GLN A 562 3.83 6.49 -3.91
CA GLN A 562 3.92 5.48 -4.98
C GLN A 562 3.60 4.07 -4.46
N LEU A 563 4.08 3.71 -3.27
CA LEU A 563 3.93 2.39 -2.65
C LEU A 563 2.49 2.05 -2.23
N ALA A 564 1.61 3.06 -2.15
CA ALA A 564 0.18 2.90 -1.89
C ALA A 564 -0.64 2.64 -3.16
N ARG A 565 -0.01 2.63 -4.34
CA ARG A 565 -0.68 2.43 -5.64
C ARG A 565 -0.48 1.00 -6.13
N GLU A 566 -1.56 0.41 -6.63
CA GLU A 566 -1.51 -0.89 -7.28
C GLU A 566 -0.97 -0.78 -8.72
N PRO A 567 -0.05 -1.66 -9.15
CA PRO A 567 0.33 -1.76 -10.55
C PRO A 567 -0.87 -2.06 -11.45
N ASN A 568 -0.89 -1.43 -12.62
CA ASN A 568 -1.70 -1.86 -13.76
C ASN A 568 -0.85 -2.76 -14.67
N GLU A 569 -1.50 -3.50 -15.57
CA GLU A 569 -0.81 -4.33 -16.56
C GLU A 569 0.20 -3.52 -17.39
N PHE A 570 1.37 -4.10 -17.64
CA PHE A 570 2.35 -3.50 -18.54
C PHE A 570 1.81 -3.36 -19.96
N PRO A 571 2.14 -2.26 -20.66
CA PRO A 571 1.68 -2.05 -22.02
C PRO A 571 2.34 -3.00 -23.02
N GLU A 572 1.62 -3.28 -24.11
CA GLU A 572 2.17 -3.94 -25.28
C GLU A 572 3.06 -2.98 -26.07
N LEU A 573 4.09 -3.53 -26.71
CA LEU A 573 4.95 -2.78 -27.62
C LEU A 573 4.76 -3.28 -29.05
N LYS A 574 4.48 -2.36 -29.96
CA LYS A 574 4.43 -2.64 -31.39
C LYS A 574 5.50 -1.83 -32.11
N ILE A 575 6.38 -2.53 -32.82
CA ILE A 575 7.38 -1.94 -33.71
C ILE A 575 6.76 -1.84 -35.10
N LYS A 576 6.68 -0.62 -35.66
CA LYS A 576 6.07 -0.38 -36.99
C LYS A 576 7.03 -0.61 -38.16
N ARG A 577 8.31 -0.74 -37.86
CA ARG A 577 9.38 -0.89 -38.83
C ARG A 577 9.30 -2.28 -39.51
N ASP A 578 9.50 -2.33 -40.82
CA ASP A 578 9.32 -3.55 -41.65
C ASP A 578 10.66 -4.13 -42.16
N ASP A 579 11.72 -4.01 -41.36
CA ASP A 579 13.08 -4.47 -41.70
C ASP A 579 13.60 -5.53 -40.72
N ARG A 580 12.71 -6.36 -40.18
CA ARG A 580 13.05 -7.40 -39.22
C ARG A 580 14.14 -8.33 -39.79
N GLY A 581 15.17 -8.60 -39.01
CA GLY A 581 16.32 -9.42 -39.43
C GLY A 581 17.39 -8.68 -40.25
N SER A 582 17.19 -7.40 -40.58
CA SER A 582 18.15 -6.59 -41.38
C SER A 582 19.52 -6.47 -40.72
N GLY A 583 19.59 -6.53 -39.39
CA GLY A 583 20.77 -6.18 -38.59
C GLY A 583 20.91 -4.67 -38.36
N VAL A 584 19.94 -3.85 -38.77
CA VAL A 584 20.03 -2.39 -38.64
C VAL A 584 19.50 -1.93 -37.29
N VAL A 585 20.38 -1.34 -36.48
CA VAL A 585 20.05 -0.70 -35.20
C VAL A 585 20.14 0.83 -35.25
N ASP A 586 20.70 1.38 -36.32
CA ASP A 586 20.86 2.81 -36.54
C ASP A 586 19.65 3.45 -37.23
N GLY A 587 19.46 4.75 -37.02
CA GLY A 587 18.46 5.56 -37.73
C GLY A 587 17.00 5.30 -37.34
N TRP A 588 16.76 4.65 -36.20
CA TRP A 588 15.42 4.48 -35.64
C TRP A 588 14.83 5.80 -35.17
N LYS A 589 13.50 5.92 -35.23
CA LYS A 589 12.74 7.11 -34.79
C LYS A 589 11.75 6.77 -33.70
N ASP A 590 11.35 7.76 -32.92
CA ASP A 590 10.42 7.58 -31.81
C ASP A 590 9.01 7.14 -32.26
N ASP A 591 8.55 7.61 -33.42
CA ASP A 591 7.24 7.28 -33.99
C ASP A 591 7.12 5.83 -34.52
N GLU A 592 8.25 5.12 -34.66
CA GLU A 592 8.33 3.70 -35.02
C GLU A 592 7.96 2.77 -33.85
N PHE A 593 7.89 3.30 -32.62
CA PHE A 593 7.48 2.57 -31.42
C PHE A 593 6.07 2.98 -31.00
N GLU A 594 5.15 2.02 -30.99
CA GLU A 594 3.78 2.21 -30.53
C GLU A 594 3.56 1.44 -29.23
N VAL A 595 3.27 2.17 -28.15
CA VAL A 595 2.99 1.59 -26.83
C VAL A 595 1.47 1.56 -26.62
N ILE A 596 0.92 0.36 -26.55
CA ILE A 596 -0.52 0.11 -26.55
C ILE A 596 -0.96 -0.26 -25.13
N GLY A 597 -2.02 0.39 -24.64
CA GLY A 597 -2.61 0.07 -23.33
C GLY A 597 -1.86 0.62 -22.12
N TYR A 598 -0.98 1.63 -22.28
CA TYR A 598 -0.27 2.22 -21.15
C TYR A 598 -1.20 3.06 -20.26
N GLN A 599 -1.60 2.50 -19.13
CA GLN A 599 -2.51 3.12 -18.16
C GLN A 599 -1.79 3.39 -16.82
N PRO A 600 -0.83 4.32 -16.74
CA PRO A 600 -0.18 4.60 -15.47
C PRO A 600 -1.03 5.48 -14.56
N HIS A 601 -0.79 5.37 -13.26
CA HIS A 601 -1.17 6.36 -12.27
C HIS A 601 -0.55 7.72 -12.57
N LYS A 602 -1.04 8.76 -11.88
CA LYS A 602 -0.56 10.14 -12.06
C LYS A 602 0.94 10.26 -11.80
N ALA A 603 1.60 11.20 -12.46
CA ALA A 603 3.01 11.47 -12.22
C ALA A 603 3.24 11.89 -10.76
N ILE A 604 4.37 11.44 -10.19
CA ILE A 604 4.85 11.87 -8.87
C ILE A 604 6.11 12.69 -9.12
N LYS A 605 6.17 13.90 -8.55
CA LYS A 605 7.33 14.79 -8.73
C LYS A 605 8.42 14.38 -7.73
N MET A 606 9.63 14.16 -8.23
CA MET A 606 10.83 13.95 -7.45
C MET A 606 11.94 14.83 -8.03
N LYS A 607 12.77 15.42 -7.18
CA LYS A 607 13.85 16.30 -7.59
C LYS A 607 15.10 15.47 -7.90
N MET A 608 15.77 15.76 -9.00
CA MET A 608 17.07 15.14 -9.29
C MET A 608 18.15 15.74 -8.37
N SER A 609 18.90 14.87 -7.69
CA SER A 609 20.08 15.25 -6.91
C SER A 609 21.29 15.38 -7.85
N VAL A 610 21.82 16.59 -8.01
CA VAL A 610 22.93 16.89 -8.95
C VAL A 610 24.28 16.92 -8.25
#